data_AF-A0A815AQE8-F1
#
_entry.id   AF-A0A815AQE8-F1
#
_cell.length_a   1.000
_cell.length_b   1.000
_cell.length_c   1.000
_cell.angle_alpha   90.00
_cell.angle_beta   90.00
_cell.angle_gamma   90.00
#
_symmetry.space_group_name_H-M   'P 1'
#
loop_
_entity.id
_entity.type
_entity.pdbx_description
1 polymer ?
#
loop_
_entity_poly.entity_id
_entity_poly.type
_entity_poly.pdbx_seq_one_letter_code
_entity_poly.pdbx_strand_id
1 'polypeptide(L)'
;MSVLCVILVTNISNHLSQLYRKVKSYIQDFNLFPSVPPSTDEHQLRNEKISTRIFLYLLTLSLAILLLYNSLNNVTQTVNVKAPTMTKYLELYLTYSQTLKCPCKQISINYDTFLSIEYTFHQVCTSVFITQDWINFLNEEYYYGGDLYLDDYRLTSIFTFQALNTFCGLANQTTSIRLTQFYSTQYVSAFVIPSEIFDPQVQTLVEQFISSTTHDFSLSISTVRDTTQSNALFSSQQSNYEMYLLGGRGYAYTDPWSYGDCSCSLSATCIEQSSMFRSSNGRVLYSVPGMYTGCYTVESLLQSNLQCFYNQTCINKVVSYFVTRPLMNTTALNNSLPSQFLPNSTLKEVINQIMVEQFVPSIIYNSYYNACQPTECTYTYQTKNSIIYIVTTLIGLLGGLITVLKLIIPPVVMFIRKEKERSRPDIGKRYNNFLRVLYASLDANTSYFSNDILAKYFARV
;
A
#
# COMPACT_ATOMS: atom_id res chain seq x y z
N MET A 1 -37.85 69.86 -21.04
CA MET A 1 -37.79 68.38 -20.91
C MET A 1 -37.89 67.97 -19.43
N SER A 2 -38.86 68.50 -18.69
CA SER A 2 -38.95 68.35 -17.22
C SER A 2 -40.38 68.13 -16.72
N VAL A 3 -41.40 68.54 -17.48
CA VAL A 3 -42.81 68.36 -17.10
C VAL A 3 -43.33 66.95 -17.46
N LEU A 4 -42.93 66.41 -18.61
CA LEU A 4 -43.31 65.04 -19.04
C LEU A 4 -42.76 63.94 -18.12
N CYS A 5 -41.58 64.12 -17.53
CA CYS A 5 -40.97 63.14 -16.63
C CYS A 5 -41.70 63.09 -15.27
N VAL A 6 -42.16 64.23 -14.74
CA VAL A 6 -42.91 64.30 -13.48
C VAL A 6 -44.31 63.69 -13.63
N ILE A 7 -44.97 63.88 -14.78
CA ILE A 7 -46.28 63.28 -15.06
C ILE A 7 -46.17 61.75 -15.20
N LEU A 8 -45.13 61.23 -15.86
CA LEU A 8 -44.90 59.79 -15.98
C LEU A 8 -44.61 59.14 -14.62
N VAL A 9 -43.78 59.74 -13.77
CA VAL A 9 -43.44 59.21 -12.43
C VAL A 9 -44.65 59.22 -11.50
N THR A 10 -45.46 60.28 -11.52
CA THR A 10 -46.69 60.38 -10.70
C THR A 10 -47.78 59.41 -11.16
N ASN A 11 -47.91 59.17 -12.47
CA ASN A 11 -48.88 58.23 -13.01
C ASN A 11 -48.48 56.77 -12.72
N ILE A 12 -47.19 56.44 -12.81
CA ILE A 12 -46.66 55.12 -12.41
C ILE A 12 -46.83 54.88 -10.90
N SER A 13 -46.55 55.89 -10.07
CA SER A 13 -46.75 55.82 -8.62
C SER A 13 -48.22 55.63 -8.24
N ASN A 14 -49.14 56.32 -8.92
CA ASN A 14 -50.58 56.14 -8.72
C ASN A 14 -51.07 54.77 -9.21
N HIS A 15 -50.55 54.26 -10.32
CA HIS A 15 -50.87 52.92 -10.79
C HIS A 15 -50.36 51.85 -9.81
N LEU A 16 -49.13 51.99 -9.31
CA LEU A 16 -48.56 51.10 -8.30
C LEU A 16 -49.35 51.14 -6.99
N SER A 17 -49.80 52.32 -6.56
CA SER A 17 -50.59 52.47 -5.33
C SER A 17 -52.01 51.89 -5.47
N GLN A 18 -52.65 52.02 -6.64
CA GLN A 18 -53.93 51.38 -6.94
C GLN A 18 -53.79 49.86 -7.05
N LEU A 19 -52.74 49.37 -7.72
CA LEU A 19 -52.45 47.95 -7.81
C LEU A 19 -52.21 47.36 -6.41
N TYR A 20 -51.43 48.06 -5.58
CA TYR A 20 -51.18 47.70 -4.19
C TYR A 20 -52.47 47.64 -3.37
N ARG A 21 -53.38 48.61 -3.52
CA ARG A 21 -54.68 48.59 -2.84
C ARG A 21 -55.56 47.41 -3.27
N LYS A 22 -55.63 47.11 -4.58
CA LYS A 22 -56.37 45.96 -5.11
C LYS A 22 -55.80 44.63 -4.64
N VAL A 23 -54.48 44.49 -4.68
CA VAL A 23 -53.77 43.30 -4.20
C VAL A 23 -53.94 43.14 -2.69
N LYS A 24 -53.86 44.24 -1.94
CA LYS A 24 -54.06 44.24 -0.49
C LYS A 24 -55.48 43.84 -0.10
N SER A 25 -56.52 44.35 -0.77
CA SER A 25 -57.90 43.93 -0.48
C SER A 25 -58.12 42.46 -0.86
N TYR A 26 -57.60 42.03 -2.01
CA TYR A 26 -57.68 40.63 -2.44
C TYR A 26 -56.98 39.69 -1.45
N ILE A 27 -55.78 40.03 -0.96
CA ILE A 27 -55.06 39.24 0.05
C ILE A 27 -55.79 39.25 1.41
N GLN A 28 -56.46 40.35 1.76
CA GLN A 28 -57.21 40.45 3.01
C GLN A 28 -58.50 39.61 3.01
N ASP A 29 -59.11 39.43 1.84
CA ASP A 29 -60.33 38.66 1.64
C ASP A 29 -60.10 37.25 1.09
N PHE A 30 -58.86 36.90 0.76
CA PHE A 30 -58.49 35.57 0.28
C PHE A 30 -58.76 34.51 1.35
N ASN A 31 -59.54 33.50 0.97
CA ASN A 31 -59.91 32.39 1.83
C ASN A 31 -59.80 31.08 1.04
N LEU A 32 -58.80 30.26 1.39
CA LEU A 32 -58.54 28.97 0.76
C LEU A 32 -59.39 27.84 1.37
N PHE A 33 -60.04 28.09 2.51
CA PHE A 33 -60.85 27.11 3.25
C PHE A 33 -62.29 27.59 3.46
N PRO A 34 -63.05 27.93 2.40
CA PRO A 34 -64.44 28.38 2.56
C PRO A 34 -65.36 27.22 2.95
N SER A 35 -66.30 27.49 3.86
CA SER A 35 -67.43 26.58 4.14
C SER A 35 -68.36 26.49 2.92
N VAL A 36 -68.97 25.31 2.71
CA VAL A 36 -70.00 25.10 1.67
C VAL A 36 -71.29 24.61 2.35
N PRO A 37 -72.40 25.37 2.31
CA PRO A 37 -72.53 26.74 1.76
C PRO A 37 -71.74 27.78 2.59
N PRO A 38 -71.46 28.98 2.03
CA PRO A 38 -70.70 30.03 2.70
C PRO A 38 -71.30 30.39 4.05
N SER A 39 -70.50 30.31 5.12
CA SER A 39 -70.98 30.62 6.47
C SER A 39 -71.19 32.13 6.64
N THR A 40 -72.29 32.50 7.29
CA THR A 40 -72.57 33.87 7.72
C THR A 40 -72.05 34.16 9.14
N ASP A 41 -71.49 33.15 9.82
CA ASP A 41 -70.93 33.30 11.16
C ASP A 41 -69.54 33.98 11.10
N GLU A 42 -69.44 35.14 11.75
CA GLU A 42 -68.21 35.93 11.83
C GLU A 42 -67.06 35.14 12.50
N HIS A 43 -67.36 34.25 13.46
CA HIS A 43 -66.35 33.41 14.10
C HIS A 43 -65.75 32.38 13.14
N GLN A 44 -66.61 31.73 12.35
CA GLN A 44 -66.23 30.74 11.34
C GLN A 44 -65.47 31.39 10.18
N LEU A 45 -65.96 32.50 9.61
CA LEU A 45 -65.25 33.27 8.59
C LEU A 45 -63.84 33.70 9.06
N ARG A 46 -63.72 34.08 10.33
CA ARG A 46 -62.42 34.43 10.92
C ARG A 46 -61.51 33.21 11.10
N ASN A 47 -62.04 32.02 11.39
CA ASN A 47 -61.27 30.76 11.43
C ASN A 47 -60.71 30.41 10.06
N GLU A 48 -61.52 30.55 9.02
CA GLU A 48 -61.15 30.25 7.64
C GLU A 48 -60.07 31.20 7.11
N LYS A 49 -60.23 32.52 7.34
CA LYS A 49 -59.21 33.53 6.99
C LYS A 49 -57.90 33.32 7.76
N ILE A 50 -57.95 32.96 9.05
CA ILE A 50 -56.75 32.64 9.86
C ILE A 50 -56.06 31.37 9.35
N SER A 51 -56.84 30.32 9.07
CA SER A 51 -56.33 29.06 8.50
C SER A 51 -55.63 29.28 7.17
N THR A 52 -56.18 30.15 6.32
CA THR A 52 -55.57 30.54 5.04
C THR A 52 -54.23 31.24 5.23
N ARG A 53 -54.11 32.17 6.20
CA ARG A 53 -52.84 32.86 6.49
C ARG A 53 -51.78 31.93 7.07
N ILE A 54 -52.17 31.05 8.00
CA ILE A 54 -51.27 30.05 8.58
C ILE A 54 -50.80 29.07 7.50
N PHE A 55 -51.70 28.63 6.61
CA PHE A 55 -51.35 27.79 5.47
C PHE A 55 -50.31 28.43 4.57
N LEU A 56 -50.52 29.68 4.14
CA LEU A 56 -49.59 30.37 3.26
C LEU A 56 -48.23 30.60 3.95
N TYR A 57 -48.23 31.00 5.24
CA TYR A 57 -47.00 31.17 6.00
C TYR A 57 -46.22 29.84 6.12
N LEU A 58 -46.86 28.76 6.56
CA LEU A 58 -46.21 27.46 6.71
C LEU A 58 -45.75 26.89 5.37
N LEU A 59 -46.51 27.07 4.29
CA LEU A 59 -46.13 26.64 2.95
C LEU A 59 -44.88 27.41 2.46
N THR A 60 -44.84 28.73 2.63
CA THR A 60 -43.66 29.53 2.25
C THR A 60 -42.43 29.19 3.10
N LEU A 61 -42.60 29.01 4.41
CA LEU A 61 -41.53 28.64 5.33
C LEU A 61 -40.94 27.26 4.99
N SER A 62 -41.79 26.27 4.75
CA SER A 62 -41.35 24.92 4.39
C SER A 62 -40.64 24.88 3.02
N LEU A 63 -41.15 25.60 2.02
CA LEU A 63 -40.46 25.75 0.73
C LEU A 63 -39.12 26.46 0.86
N ALA A 64 -39.01 27.50 1.70
CA ALA A 64 -37.76 28.20 1.97
C ALA A 64 -36.73 27.27 2.65
N ILE A 65 -37.15 26.48 3.64
CA ILE A 65 -36.29 25.50 4.32
C ILE A 65 -35.81 24.43 3.33
N LEU A 66 -36.71 23.88 2.50
CA LEU A 66 -36.36 22.89 1.47
C LEU A 66 -35.36 23.44 0.45
N LEU A 67 -35.55 24.69 0.02
CA LEU A 67 -34.64 25.35 -0.92
C LEU A 67 -33.27 25.58 -0.29
N LEU A 68 -33.21 26.07 0.95
CA LEU A 68 -31.96 26.24 1.70
C LEU A 68 -31.24 24.91 1.88
N TYR A 69 -31.94 23.87 2.33
CA TYR A 69 -31.38 22.54 2.53
C TYR A 69 -30.78 21.96 1.24
N ASN A 70 -31.55 21.98 0.14
CA ASN A 70 -31.08 21.47 -1.14
C ASN A 70 -29.95 22.32 -1.75
N SER A 71 -29.88 23.62 -1.44
CA SER A 71 -28.82 24.50 -1.95
C SER A 71 -27.52 24.43 -1.16
N LEU A 72 -27.58 24.07 0.12
CA LEU A 72 -26.41 24.07 1.02
C LEU A 72 -25.73 22.71 1.09
N ASN A 73 -26.47 21.62 0.91
CA ASN A 73 -25.89 20.29 1.02
C ASN A 73 -25.09 19.90 -0.22
N ASN A 74 -23.91 19.34 0.03
CA ASN A 74 -23.10 18.72 -1.01
C ASN A 74 -23.66 17.35 -1.35
N VAL A 75 -23.61 17.01 -2.64
CA VAL A 75 -23.92 15.69 -3.16
C VAL A 75 -22.66 15.11 -3.79
N THR A 76 -22.44 13.83 -3.55
CA THR A 76 -21.36 13.07 -4.15
C THR A 76 -21.76 12.69 -5.58
N GLN A 77 -21.03 13.19 -6.57
CA GLN A 77 -21.17 12.74 -7.95
C GLN A 77 -20.11 11.69 -8.26
N THR A 78 -20.49 10.69 -9.06
CA THR A 78 -19.58 9.64 -9.55
C THR A 78 -19.40 9.82 -11.04
N VAL A 79 -18.14 9.93 -11.49
CA VAL A 79 -17.79 10.00 -12.90
C VAL A 79 -17.21 8.68 -13.33
N ASN A 80 -17.64 8.19 -14.49
CA ASN A 80 -17.10 6.98 -15.12
C ASN A 80 -16.32 7.38 -16.38
N VAL A 81 -15.07 6.93 -16.45
CA VAL A 81 -14.18 7.10 -17.59
C VAL A 81 -13.90 5.71 -18.19
N LYS A 82 -14.36 5.47 -19.41
CA LYS A 82 -14.18 4.18 -20.10
C LYS A 82 -12.75 4.05 -20.64
N ALA A 83 -12.18 2.85 -20.47
CA ALA A 83 -10.88 2.43 -21.01
C ALA A 83 -9.81 3.55 -21.01
N PRO A 84 -9.44 4.08 -19.83
CA PRO A 84 -8.52 5.21 -19.76
C PRO A 84 -7.13 4.80 -20.25
N THR A 85 -6.44 5.72 -20.92
CA THR A 85 -5.01 5.58 -21.20
C THR A 85 -4.20 5.75 -19.91
N MET A 86 -2.97 5.25 -19.88
CA MET A 86 -2.07 5.42 -18.72
C MET A 86 -1.92 6.89 -18.31
N THR A 87 -1.69 7.79 -19.28
CA THR A 87 -1.63 9.23 -19.03
C THR A 87 -2.92 9.75 -18.40
N LYS A 88 -4.08 9.30 -18.89
CA LYS A 88 -5.36 9.73 -18.33
C LYS A 88 -5.57 9.23 -16.91
N TYR A 89 -5.16 7.99 -16.62
CA TYR A 89 -5.16 7.45 -15.27
C TYR A 89 -4.28 8.29 -14.32
N LEU A 90 -3.06 8.64 -14.74
CA LEU A 90 -2.15 9.45 -13.93
C LEU A 90 -2.74 10.83 -13.62
N GLU A 91 -3.33 11.51 -14.61
CA GLU A 91 -4.05 12.78 -14.39
C GLU A 91 -5.18 12.64 -13.36
N LEU A 92 -5.99 11.59 -13.49
CA LEU A 92 -7.10 11.33 -12.58
C LEU A 92 -6.59 10.98 -11.18
N TYR A 93 -5.51 10.22 -11.06
CA TYR A 93 -4.92 9.85 -9.78
C TYR A 93 -4.36 11.07 -9.04
N LEU A 94 -3.68 11.98 -9.75
CA LEU A 94 -3.19 13.24 -9.17
C LEU A 94 -4.29 14.11 -8.55
N THR A 95 -5.50 14.04 -9.08
CA THR A 95 -6.63 14.87 -8.63
C THR A 95 -7.55 14.15 -7.65
N TYR A 96 -7.75 12.84 -7.82
CA TYR A 96 -8.80 12.05 -7.15
C TYR A 96 -8.28 10.76 -6.50
N SER A 97 -7.00 10.72 -6.11
CA SER A 97 -6.33 9.52 -5.57
C SER A 97 -7.12 8.75 -4.50
N GLN A 98 -7.85 9.45 -3.63
CA GLN A 98 -8.61 8.85 -2.53
C GLN A 98 -9.88 8.11 -2.97
N THR A 99 -10.49 8.50 -4.10
CA THR A 99 -11.79 7.97 -4.55
C THR A 99 -11.72 7.27 -5.90
N LEU A 100 -10.60 7.41 -6.63
CA LEU A 100 -10.38 6.77 -7.91
C LEU A 100 -10.28 5.25 -7.75
N LYS A 101 -11.09 4.54 -8.53
CA LYS A 101 -11.11 3.08 -8.61
C LYS A 101 -11.08 2.68 -10.07
N CYS A 102 -10.06 1.91 -10.44
CA CYS A 102 -9.85 1.44 -11.79
C CYS A 102 -9.68 -0.08 -11.77
N PRO A 103 -10.77 -0.87 -11.86
CA PRO A 103 -10.67 -2.32 -11.87
C PRO A 103 -9.81 -2.83 -13.03
N CYS A 104 -8.86 -3.72 -12.73
CA CYS A 104 -8.10 -4.42 -13.77
C CYS A 104 -8.99 -5.46 -14.46
N LYS A 105 -8.86 -5.58 -15.77
CA LYS A 105 -9.44 -6.70 -16.52
C LYS A 105 -8.68 -7.99 -16.25
N GLN A 106 -7.35 -7.90 -16.16
CA GLN A 106 -6.48 -9.00 -15.77
C GLN A 106 -5.95 -8.73 -14.36
N ILE A 107 -6.48 -9.49 -13.40
CA ILE A 107 -6.17 -9.34 -11.97
C ILE A 107 -4.83 -9.98 -11.60
N SER A 108 -4.38 -10.96 -12.40
CA SER A 108 -3.15 -11.72 -12.16
C SER A 108 -2.21 -11.59 -13.35
N ILE A 109 -1.04 -11.00 -13.14
CA ILE A 109 -0.07 -10.65 -14.18
C ILE A 109 1.27 -11.30 -13.84
N ASN A 110 1.82 -12.09 -14.75
CA ASN A 110 3.13 -12.71 -14.55
C ASN A 110 4.23 -11.63 -14.40
N TYR A 111 5.23 -11.88 -13.56
CA TYR A 111 6.31 -10.91 -13.34
C TYR A 111 7.11 -10.62 -14.61
N ASP A 112 7.32 -11.62 -15.48
CA ASP A 112 8.01 -11.45 -16.78
C ASP A 112 7.42 -10.35 -17.69
N THR A 113 6.16 -9.99 -17.47
CA THR A 113 5.45 -9.00 -18.29
C THR A 113 5.94 -7.59 -18.00
N PHE A 114 6.40 -7.30 -16.78
CA PHE A 114 6.74 -5.95 -16.34
C PHE A 114 8.07 -5.84 -15.60
N LEU A 115 8.78 -6.95 -15.39
CA LEU A 115 10.03 -7.00 -14.64
C LEU A 115 11.09 -7.77 -15.42
N SER A 116 12.27 -7.18 -15.57
CA SER A 116 13.49 -7.87 -15.99
C SER A 116 14.54 -7.74 -14.88
N ILE A 117 15.39 -8.75 -14.69
CA ILE A 117 16.45 -8.78 -13.69
C ILE A 117 17.69 -9.30 -14.40
N GLU A 118 18.60 -8.38 -14.69
CA GLU A 118 19.91 -8.74 -15.21
C GLU A 118 20.85 -9.07 -14.05
N TYR A 119 21.84 -9.92 -14.28
CA TYR A 119 22.82 -10.28 -13.26
C TYR A 119 24.22 -10.44 -13.87
N THR A 120 25.24 -10.19 -13.05
CA THR A 120 26.65 -10.34 -13.45
C THR A 120 27.35 -11.27 -12.46
N PHE A 121 27.96 -12.34 -12.95
CA PHE A 121 28.77 -13.23 -12.11
C PHE A 121 30.14 -12.63 -11.80
N HIS A 122 30.71 -13.04 -10.67
CA HIS A 122 32.08 -12.75 -10.27
C HIS A 122 33.04 -13.14 -11.39
N GLN A 123 34.04 -12.30 -11.63
CA GLN A 123 34.93 -12.43 -12.80
C GLN A 123 35.55 -13.83 -12.93
N VAL A 124 35.83 -14.50 -11.81
CA VAL A 124 36.37 -15.86 -11.81
C VAL A 124 35.51 -16.85 -12.62
N CYS A 125 34.18 -16.71 -12.58
CA CYS A 125 33.23 -17.57 -13.29
C CYS A 125 33.13 -17.30 -14.79
N THR A 126 33.85 -16.30 -15.30
CA THR A 126 33.99 -16.03 -16.74
C THR A 126 35.47 -16.01 -17.16
N SER A 127 36.36 -16.36 -16.25
CA SER A 127 37.81 -16.35 -16.46
C SER A 127 38.33 -17.69 -16.97
N VAL A 128 39.59 -17.68 -17.42
CA VAL A 128 40.32 -18.90 -17.81
C VAL A 128 40.40 -19.93 -16.68
N PHE A 129 40.35 -19.52 -15.41
CA PHE A 129 40.59 -20.39 -14.25
C PHE A 129 39.49 -21.44 -14.01
N ILE A 130 38.34 -21.34 -14.66
CA ILE A 130 37.29 -22.36 -14.59
C ILE A 130 37.17 -23.18 -15.88
N THR A 131 38.02 -22.90 -16.88
CA THR A 131 37.95 -23.58 -18.18
C THR A 131 38.60 -24.96 -18.14
N GLN A 132 38.18 -25.84 -19.05
CA GLN A 132 38.80 -27.14 -19.19
C GLN A 132 40.28 -27.05 -19.59
N ASP A 133 40.68 -26.02 -20.36
CA ASP A 133 42.08 -25.80 -20.73
C ASP A 133 42.97 -25.55 -19.51
N TRP A 134 42.49 -24.74 -18.55
CA TRP A 134 43.21 -24.52 -17.28
C TRP A 134 43.30 -25.79 -16.45
N ILE A 135 42.19 -26.52 -16.32
CA ILE A 135 42.14 -27.78 -15.57
C ILE A 135 43.07 -28.83 -16.21
N ASN A 136 43.09 -28.91 -17.54
CA ASN A 136 43.98 -29.81 -18.28
C ASN A 136 45.45 -29.42 -18.10
N PHE A 137 45.76 -28.12 -18.17
CA PHE A 137 47.11 -27.61 -17.93
C PHE A 137 47.63 -28.00 -16.53
N LEU A 138 46.77 -27.97 -15.51
CA LEU A 138 47.12 -28.40 -14.15
C LEU A 138 47.28 -29.93 -14.04
N ASN A 139 46.55 -30.68 -14.86
CA ASN A 139 46.52 -32.15 -14.84
C ASN A 139 47.63 -32.82 -15.66
N GLU A 140 48.29 -32.08 -16.57
CA GLU A 140 49.35 -32.63 -17.39
C GLU A 140 50.55 -33.05 -16.53
N GLU A 141 50.83 -34.36 -16.56
CA GLU A 141 51.75 -35.06 -15.67
C GLU A 141 53.10 -34.36 -15.51
N TYR A 142 53.49 -34.21 -14.26
CA TYR A 142 54.87 -33.97 -13.87
C TYR A 142 55.72 -35.21 -14.23
N TYR A 143 56.24 -35.23 -15.45
CA TYR A 143 57.13 -36.28 -16.00
C TYR A 143 58.57 -36.18 -15.45
N TYR A 144 58.72 -35.97 -14.14
CA TYR A 144 60.03 -35.91 -13.45
C TYR A 144 60.11 -36.97 -12.35
N GLY A 145 59.76 -38.22 -12.67
CA GLY A 145 60.27 -39.44 -12.02
C GLY A 145 60.38 -39.47 -10.49
N GLY A 146 59.53 -38.75 -9.75
CA GLY A 146 59.59 -38.64 -8.30
C GLY A 146 58.21 -38.41 -7.71
N ASP A 147 57.95 -39.06 -6.57
CA ASP A 147 56.69 -38.98 -5.86
C ASP A 147 56.45 -37.53 -5.38
N LEU A 148 55.26 -37.00 -5.65
CA LEU A 148 54.80 -35.74 -5.08
C LEU A 148 54.11 -36.02 -3.74
N TYR A 149 54.22 -35.08 -2.80
CA TYR A 149 53.47 -35.15 -1.55
C TYR A 149 51.98 -35.00 -1.83
N LEU A 150 51.12 -35.74 -1.11
CA LEU A 150 49.68 -35.75 -1.31
C LEU A 150 49.04 -34.36 -1.17
N ASP A 151 49.64 -33.47 -0.37
CA ASP A 151 49.19 -32.11 -0.12
C ASP A 151 49.87 -31.05 -1.02
N ASP A 152 50.73 -31.46 -1.97
CA ASP A 152 51.39 -30.55 -2.90
C ASP A 152 50.36 -29.81 -3.76
N TYR A 153 50.50 -28.48 -3.86
CA TYR A 153 49.60 -27.64 -4.65
C TYR A 153 49.46 -28.11 -6.11
N ARG A 154 50.53 -28.65 -6.70
CA ARG A 154 50.47 -29.15 -8.09
C ARG A 154 49.51 -30.34 -8.25
N LEU A 155 49.28 -31.13 -7.19
CA LEU A 155 48.28 -32.19 -7.19
C LEU A 155 46.89 -31.68 -6.77
N THR A 156 46.83 -30.88 -5.71
CA THR A 156 45.55 -30.47 -5.11
C THR A 156 44.82 -29.39 -5.92
N SER A 157 45.55 -28.54 -6.65
CA SER A 157 44.97 -27.42 -7.41
C SER A 157 43.97 -27.84 -8.49
N ILE A 158 44.17 -28.99 -9.14
CA ILE A 158 43.24 -29.53 -10.16
C ILE A 158 41.83 -29.62 -9.57
N PHE A 159 41.71 -30.23 -8.39
CA PHE A 159 40.44 -30.44 -7.72
C PHE A 159 39.85 -29.13 -7.19
N THR A 160 40.70 -28.20 -6.73
CA THR A 160 40.26 -26.87 -6.32
C THR A 160 39.58 -26.12 -7.48
N PHE A 161 40.17 -26.14 -8.68
CA PHE A 161 39.60 -25.47 -9.85
C PHE A 161 38.43 -26.22 -10.48
N GLN A 162 38.41 -27.55 -10.39
CA GLN A 162 37.21 -28.33 -10.73
C GLN A 162 36.03 -28.00 -9.80
N ALA A 163 36.28 -27.89 -8.49
CA ALA A 163 35.27 -27.48 -7.53
C ALA A 163 34.79 -26.04 -7.80
N LEU A 164 35.71 -25.11 -8.08
CA LEU A 164 35.36 -23.73 -8.44
C LEU A 164 34.52 -23.63 -9.72
N ASN A 165 34.90 -24.38 -10.76
CA ASN A 165 34.10 -24.51 -11.99
C ASN A 165 32.70 -25.06 -11.67
N THR A 166 32.62 -26.10 -10.84
CA THR A 166 31.34 -26.68 -10.41
C THR A 166 30.47 -25.65 -9.68
N PHE A 167 31.03 -24.87 -8.76
CA PHE A 167 30.28 -23.80 -8.07
C PHE A 167 29.80 -22.72 -9.03
N CYS A 168 30.61 -22.29 -9.99
CA CYS A 168 30.18 -21.35 -11.02
C CYS A 168 29.06 -21.93 -11.90
N GLY A 169 29.13 -23.21 -12.26
CA GLY A 169 28.08 -23.90 -13.01
C GLY A 169 26.77 -24.02 -12.23
N LEU A 170 26.85 -24.42 -10.95
CA LEU A 170 25.70 -24.53 -10.06
C LEU A 170 25.06 -23.17 -9.78
N ALA A 171 25.88 -22.13 -9.59
CA ALA A 171 25.40 -20.76 -9.46
C ALA A 171 24.60 -20.31 -10.69
N ASN A 172 25.14 -20.55 -11.90
CA ASN A 172 24.45 -20.23 -13.14
C ASN A 172 23.13 -20.97 -13.29
N GLN A 173 23.14 -22.29 -13.11
CA GLN A 173 21.93 -23.12 -13.18
C GLN A 173 20.90 -22.69 -12.15
N THR A 174 21.31 -22.48 -10.90
CA THR A 174 20.41 -22.07 -9.82
C THR A 174 19.79 -20.72 -10.12
N THR A 175 20.59 -19.69 -10.46
CA THR A 175 20.07 -18.36 -10.80
C THR A 175 19.10 -18.42 -11.97
N SER A 176 19.44 -19.14 -13.05
CA SER A 176 18.58 -19.28 -14.23
C SER A 176 17.24 -19.97 -13.90
N ILE A 177 17.28 -21.09 -13.17
CA ILE A 177 16.08 -21.84 -12.79
C ILE A 177 15.20 -21.00 -11.84
N ARG A 178 15.81 -20.39 -10.82
CA ARG A 178 15.10 -19.58 -9.83
C ARG A 178 14.46 -18.35 -10.47
N LEU A 179 15.16 -17.68 -11.38
CA LEU A 179 14.63 -16.55 -12.12
C LEU A 179 13.45 -16.96 -13.01
N THR A 180 13.57 -18.08 -13.73
CA THR A 180 12.48 -18.63 -14.55
C THR A 180 11.25 -18.95 -13.70
N GLN A 181 11.45 -19.56 -12.53
CA GLN A 181 10.36 -19.85 -11.59
C GLN A 181 9.73 -18.55 -11.07
N PHE A 182 10.52 -17.58 -10.65
CA PHE A 182 10.05 -16.29 -10.18
C PHE A 182 9.22 -15.55 -11.23
N TYR A 183 9.69 -15.51 -12.47
CA TYR A 183 8.97 -14.93 -13.61
C TYR A 183 7.64 -15.58 -13.93
N SER A 184 7.51 -16.89 -13.66
CA SER A 184 6.24 -17.61 -13.81
C SER A 184 5.21 -17.30 -12.71
N THR A 185 5.62 -16.65 -11.62
CA THR A 185 4.71 -16.23 -10.55
C THR A 185 4.03 -14.91 -10.89
N GLN A 186 2.96 -14.59 -10.15
CA GLN A 186 2.00 -13.56 -10.54
C GLN A 186 1.88 -12.44 -9.50
N TYR A 187 1.85 -11.20 -9.98
CA TYR A 187 1.38 -10.05 -9.24
C TYR A 187 -0.15 -10.01 -9.28
N VAL A 188 -0.78 -9.97 -8.11
CA VAL A 188 -2.25 -10.02 -7.99
C VAL A 188 -2.77 -8.67 -7.51
N SER A 189 -3.59 -8.02 -8.34
CA SER A 189 -4.32 -6.82 -7.94
C SER A 189 -5.65 -6.69 -8.66
N ALA A 190 -6.72 -6.46 -7.90
CA ALA A 190 -8.05 -6.20 -8.46
C ALA A 190 -8.18 -4.81 -9.11
N PHE A 191 -7.31 -3.87 -8.74
CA PHE A 191 -7.33 -2.48 -9.21
C PHE A 191 -5.95 -2.05 -9.70
N VAL A 192 -5.90 -1.04 -10.57
CA VAL A 192 -4.63 -0.41 -10.94
C VAL A 192 -3.94 0.13 -9.69
N ILE A 193 -2.75 -0.38 -9.40
CA ILE A 193 -1.89 0.11 -8.33
C ILE A 193 -1.05 1.27 -8.87
N PRO A 194 -1.01 2.43 -8.20
CA PRO A 194 -0.20 3.56 -8.64
C PRO A 194 1.31 3.26 -8.55
N SER A 195 2.12 3.84 -9.45
CA SER A 195 3.58 3.59 -9.54
C SER A 195 4.31 3.77 -8.21
N GLU A 196 3.93 4.80 -7.44
CA GLU A 196 4.51 5.11 -6.12
C GLU A 196 4.34 3.99 -5.09
N ILE A 197 3.36 3.11 -5.28
CA ILE A 197 3.12 1.92 -4.45
C ILE A 197 3.63 0.66 -5.14
N PHE A 198 3.42 0.58 -6.46
CA PHE A 198 3.80 -0.58 -7.27
C PHE A 198 5.32 -0.80 -7.26
N ASP A 199 6.11 0.23 -7.57
CA ASP A 199 7.57 0.08 -7.72
C ASP A 199 8.23 -0.39 -6.42
N PRO A 200 7.95 0.21 -5.23
CA PRO A 200 8.50 -0.29 -3.98
C PRO A 200 8.03 -1.70 -3.63
N GLN A 201 6.77 -2.06 -3.93
CA GLN A 201 6.28 -3.42 -3.67
C GLN A 201 7.00 -4.46 -4.52
N VAL A 202 7.18 -4.18 -5.81
CA VAL A 202 7.93 -5.06 -6.73
C VAL A 202 9.39 -5.13 -6.33
N GLN A 203 9.99 -4.02 -5.92
CA GLN A 203 11.37 -4.01 -5.41
C GLN A 203 11.52 -4.92 -4.18
N THR A 204 10.62 -4.85 -3.20
CA THR A 204 10.62 -5.76 -2.05
C THR A 204 10.50 -7.23 -2.47
N LEU A 205 9.69 -7.53 -3.48
CA LEU A 205 9.57 -8.89 -4.02
C LEU A 205 10.87 -9.37 -4.66
N VAL A 206 11.57 -8.50 -5.40
CA VAL A 206 12.89 -8.79 -5.96
C VAL A 206 13.92 -9.06 -4.86
N GLU A 207 13.94 -8.24 -3.82
CA GLU A 207 14.86 -8.41 -2.68
C GLU A 207 14.60 -9.73 -1.94
N GLN A 208 13.33 -10.10 -1.76
CA GLN A 208 12.95 -11.40 -1.20
C GLN A 208 13.39 -12.56 -2.10
N PHE A 209 13.23 -12.43 -3.42
CA PHE A 209 13.70 -13.42 -4.39
C PHE A 209 15.22 -13.62 -4.31
N ILE A 210 15.99 -12.53 -4.30
CA ILE A 210 17.46 -12.58 -4.21
C ILE A 210 17.86 -13.23 -2.88
N SER A 211 17.32 -12.74 -1.76
CA SER A 211 17.63 -13.24 -0.42
C SER A 211 17.31 -14.73 -0.25
N SER A 212 16.13 -15.17 -0.69
CA SER A 212 15.73 -16.58 -0.62
C SER A 212 16.58 -17.48 -1.52
N THR A 213 16.89 -17.04 -2.75
CA THR A 213 17.75 -17.79 -3.68
C THR A 213 19.14 -17.99 -3.10
N THR A 214 19.74 -16.93 -2.58
CA THR A 214 21.07 -16.94 -1.97
C THR A 214 21.10 -17.79 -0.69
N HIS A 215 20.05 -17.71 0.13
CA HIS A 215 19.91 -18.51 1.34
C HIS A 215 19.81 -20.01 1.02
N ASP A 216 18.92 -20.39 0.10
CA ASP A 216 18.70 -21.79 -0.28
C ASP A 216 19.95 -22.42 -0.89
N PHE A 217 20.72 -21.66 -1.67
CA PHE A 217 22.01 -22.10 -2.21
C PHE A 217 23.03 -22.36 -1.09
N SER A 218 23.17 -21.42 -0.15
CA SER A 218 24.07 -21.56 1.00
C SER A 218 23.68 -22.72 1.93
N LEU A 219 22.38 -22.93 2.11
CA LEU A 219 21.83 -24.04 2.89
C LEU A 219 22.14 -25.39 2.23
N SER A 220 22.02 -25.47 0.91
CA SER A 220 22.37 -26.68 0.14
C SER A 220 23.84 -27.04 0.33
N ILE A 221 24.73 -26.05 0.25
CA ILE A 221 26.16 -26.25 0.49
C ILE A 221 26.44 -26.71 1.92
N SER A 222 25.82 -26.06 2.92
CA SER A 222 26.00 -26.43 4.32
C SER A 222 25.51 -27.86 4.60
N THR A 223 24.39 -28.25 4.00
CA THR A 223 23.85 -29.61 4.10
C THR A 223 24.84 -30.65 3.56
N VAL A 224 25.46 -30.38 2.41
CA VAL A 224 26.49 -31.27 1.83
C VAL A 224 27.71 -31.37 2.75
N ARG A 225 28.18 -30.25 3.30
CA ARG A 225 29.34 -30.21 4.20
C ARG A 225 29.09 -30.98 5.49
N ASP A 226 27.97 -30.71 6.14
CA ASP A 226 27.59 -31.37 7.39
C ASP A 226 27.37 -32.88 7.19
N THR A 227 26.76 -33.27 6.06
CA THR A 227 26.58 -34.68 5.71
C THR A 227 27.92 -35.35 5.44
N THR A 228 28.84 -34.68 4.74
CA THR A 228 30.18 -35.21 4.43
C THR A 228 30.97 -35.50 5.70
N GLN A 229 31.01 -34.54 6.63
CA GLN A 229 31.72 -34.71 7.90
C GLN A 229 31.03 -35.74 8.81
N SER A 230 29.70 -35.67 8.95
CA SER A 230 28.97 -36.56 9.86
C SER A 230 29.06 -38.03 9.46
N ASN A 231 29.27 -38.31 8.17
CA ASN A 231 29.48 -39.66 7.66
C ASN A 231 30.97 -40.03 7.51
N ALA A 232 31.90 -39.14 7.90
CA ALA A 232 33.34 -39.33 7.77
C ALA A 232 33.75 -39.82 6.37
N LEU A 233 33.20 -39.21 5.32
CA LEU A 233 33.42 -39.68 3.95
C LEU A 233 34.90 -39.58 3.58
N PHE A 234 35.48 -40.68 3.10
CA PHE A 234 36.90 -40.71 2.72
C PHE A 234 37.15 -39.85 1.47
N SER A 235 38.10 -38.91 1.55
CA SER A 235 38.52 -38.08 0.41
C SER A 235 39.33 -38.92 -0.56
N SER A 236 38.98 -38.89 -1.85
CA SER A 236 39.78 -39.56 -2.89
C SER A 236 41.23 -39.08 -2.97
N GLN A 237 41.50 -37.85 -2.51
CA GLN A 237 42.85 -37.27 -2.41
C GLN A 237 43.62 -37.73 -1.16
N GLN A 238 43.00 -38.53 -0.28
CA GLN A 238 43.54 -38.89 1.03
C GLN A 238 43.89 -37.68 1.91
N SER A 239 43.24 -36.54 1.65
CA SER A 239 43.46 -35.27 2.35
C SER A 239 42.86 -35.24 3.75
N ASN A 240 41.89 -36.11 4.05
CA ASN A 240 41.30 -36.23 5.39
C ASN A 240 41.78 -37.46 6.17
N TYR A 241 42.06 -38.57 5.50
CA TYR A 241 42.55 -39.80 6.10
C TYR A 241 43.56 -40.45 5.15
N GLU A 242 44.67 -40.92 5.71
CA GLU A 242 45.63 -41.76 5.00
C GLU A 242 45.24 -43.24 5.17
N MET A 243 45.36 -44.03 4.11
CA MET A 243 45.04 -45.45 4.14
C MET A 243 46.31 -46.28 4.06
N TYR A 244 46.54 -47.13 5.07
CA TYR A 244 47.69 -48.02 5.13
C TYR A 244 47.27 -49.46 4.88
N LEU A 245 47.98 -50.10 3.95
CA LEU A 245 47.84 -51.52 3.65
C LEU A 245 48.99 -52.29 4.30
N LEU A 246 48.70 -53.08 5.32
CA LEU A 246 49.71 -53.95 5.95
C LEU A 246 49.84 -55.23 5.14
N GLY A 247 50.74 -55.18 4.15
CA GLY A 247 51.10 -56.31 3.28
C GLY A 247 51.47 -57.54 4.10
N GLY A 248 50.69 -58.62 3.96
CA GLY A 248 50.90 -59.90 4.62
C GLY A 248 49.78 -60.37 5.55
N ARG A 249 48.85 -59.49 5.96
CA ARG A 249 47.73 -59.87 6.86
C ARG A 249 46.32 -59.56 6.33
N GLY A 250 46.19 -58.88 5.19
CA GLY A 250 44.87 -58.56 4.61
C GLY A 250 44.05 -57.53 5.38
N TYR A 251 44.70 -56.71 6.22
CA TYR A 251 44.05 -55.62 6.96
C TYR A 251 44.45 -54.26 6.36
N ALA A 252 43.47 -53.37 6.29
CA ALA A 252 43.66 -51.94 6.02
C ALA A 252 43.26 -51.17 7.29
N TYR A 253 43.99 -50.12 7.61
CA TYR A 253 43.58 -49.14 8.62
C TYR A 253 43.73 -47.73 8.06
N THR A 254 43.01 -46.79 8.66
CA THR A 254 43.00 -45.39 8.26
C THR A 254 43.37 -44.51 9.44
N ASP A 255 44.29 -43.59 9.23
CA ASP A 255 44.64 -42.57 10.23
C ASP A 255 44.17 -41.19 9.74
N PRO A 256 43.58 -40.36 10.62
CA PRO A 256 43.17 -39.02 10.24
C PRO A 256 44.38 -38.14 9.97
N TRP A 257 44.34 -37.41 8.86
CA TRP A 257 45.33 -36.40 8.57
C TRP A 257 45.17 -35.21 9.52
N SER A 258 46.29 -34.54 9.82
CA SER A 258 46.30 -33.32 10.63
C SER A 258 46.96 -32.18 9.87
N TYR A 259 46.28 -31.04 9.83
CA TYR A 259 46.81 -29.78 9.31
C TYR A 259 47.18 -28.90 10.49
N GLY A 260 48.47 -28.83 10.80
CA GLY A 260 48.97 -28.27 12.07
C GLY A 260 48.38 -29.00 13.27
N ASP A 261 47.83 -28.24 14.23
CA ASP A 261 47.19 -28.79 15.44
C ASP A 261 45.72 -29.23 15.22
N CYS A 262 45.23 -29.24 13.98
CA CYS A 262 43.84 -29.55 13.64
C CYS A 262 43.73 -30.91 12.94
N SER A 263 43.04 -31.87 13.59
CA SER A 263 42.81 -33.21 13.05
C SER A 263 41.48 -33.31 12.29
N CYS A 264 41.52 -33.95 11.12
CA CYS A 264 40.36 -34.17 10.26
C CYS A 264 39.30 -35.11 10.88
N SER A 265 39.65 -35.92 11.88
CA SER A 265 38.67 -36.69 12.63
C SER A 265 37.82 -35.83 13.57
N LEU A 266 38.32 -34.64 13.94
CA LEU A 266 37.66 -33.74 14.88
C LEU A 266 36.94 -32.60 14.16
N SER A 267 37.52 -32.09 13.07
CA SER A 267 36.92 -31.01 12.27
C SER A 267 37.18 -31.18 10.79
N ALA A 268 36.16 -30.98 9.97
CA ALA A 268 36.27 -30.92 8.51
C ALA A 268 37.02 -29.66 8.03
N THR A 269 37.02 -28.60 8.85
CA THR A 269 37.49 -27.27 8.46
C THR A 269 39.00 -27.10 8.60
N CYS A 270 39.74 -28.14 8.99
CA CYS A 270 41.19 -28.05 9.13
C CYS A 270 41.83 -27.75 7.78
N ILE A 271 42.70 -26.75 7.77
CA ILE A 271 43.38 -26.25 6.58
C ILE A 271 44.82 -25.86 6.89
N GLU A 272 45.64 -25.85 5.85
CA GLU A 272 47.00 -25.32 5.86
C GLU A 272 47.29 -24.55 4.56
N GLN A 273 48.22 -23.58 4.65
CA GLN A 273 48.65 -22.78 3.51
C GLN A 273 49.18 -23.68 2.39
N SER A 274 48.49 -23.68 1.25
CA SER A 274 48.84 -24.57 0.16
C SER A 274 50.18 -24.17 -0.45
N SER A 275 51.02 -25.17 -0.67
CA SER A 275 52.43 -25.00 -1.01
C SER A 275 52.88 -26.08 -2.00
N MET A 276 53.89 -25.74 -2.79
CA MET A 276 54.61 -26.66 -3.64
C MET A 276 55.88 -27.12 -2.92
N PHE A 277 56.17 -28.40 -2.97
CA PHE A 277 57.26 -29.01 -2.23
C PHE A 277 58.32 -29.59 -3.16
N ARG A 278 59.56 -29.64 -2.68
CA ARG A 278 60.62 -30.38 -3.35
C ARG A 278 60.54 -31.86 -2.97
N SER A 279 60.28 -32.74 -3.94
CA SER A 279 60.14 -34.20 -3.70
C SER A 279 61.33 -34.82 -2.95
N SER A 280 62.54 -34.29 -3.10
CA SER A 280 63.74 -34.87 -2.47
C SER A 280 63.79 -34.74 -0.95
N ASN A 281 63.17 -33.72 -0.36
CA ASN A 281 63.35 -33.40 1.06
C ASN A 281 62.17 -32.65 1.72
N GLY A 282 61.02 -32.56 1.05
CA GLY A 282 59.84 -31.89 1.60
C GLY A 282 59.97 -30.38 1.80
N ARG A 283 61.02 -29.75 1.27
CA ARG A 283 61.20 -28.30 1.42
C ARG A 283 60.14 -27.55 0.62
N VAL A 284 59.46 -26.60 1.25
CA VAL A 284 58.58 -25.64 0.59
C VAL A 284 59.35 -24.83 -0.46
N LEU A 285 58.91 -24.91 -1.72
CA LEU A 285 59.41 -24.15 -2.86
C LEU A 285 58.67 -22.83 -3.02
N TYR A 286 57.35 -22.87 -2.86
CA TYR A 286 56.48 -21.71 -3.00
C TYR A 286 55.14 -21.98 -2.34
N SER A 287 54.67 -21.03 -1.53
CA SER A 287 53.31 -21.04 -0.98
C SER A 287 52.44 -20.12 -1.83
N VAL A 288 51.28 -20.61 -2.26
CA VAL A 288 50.39 -19.88 -3.16
C VAL A 288 49.49 -18.95 -2.34
N PRO A 289 49.71 -17.62 -2.34
CA PRO A 289 49.00 -16.71 -1.45
C PRO A 289 47.48 -16.81 -1.63
N GLY A 290 46.77 -16.97 -0.51
CA GLY A 290 45.31 -17.07 -0.50
C GLY A 290 44.75 -18.45 -0.78
N MET A 291 45.58 -19.44 -1.15
CA MET A 291 45.13 -20.80 -1.40
C MET A 291 45.45 -21.73 -0.23
N TYR A 292 44.49 -22.57 0.13
CA TYR A 292 44.63 -23.55 1.20
C TYR A 292 44.41 -24.98 0.71
N THR A 293 45.06 -25.93 1.37
CA THR A 293 44.74 -27.35 1.35
C THR A 293 44.10 -27.72 2.68
N GLY A 294 43.35 -28.83 2.76
CA GLY A 294 42.60 -29.18 3.96
C GLY A 294 41.89 -30.51 3.82
N CYS A 295 41.16 -30.90 4.88
CA CYS A 295 40.54 -32.23 4.96
C CYS A 295 39.69 -32.56 3.73
N TYR A 296 38.92 -31.57 3.27
CA TYR A 296 38.11 -31.67 2.05
C TYR A 296 38.38 -30.49 1.13
N THR A 297 38.40 -30.74 -0.18
CA THR A 297 38.57 -29.70 -1.21
C THR A 297 37.55 -28.57 -1.08
N VAL A 298 36.30 -28.87 -0.71
CA VAL A 298 35.27 -27.84 -0.49
C VAL A 298 35.60 -26.96 0.72
N GLU A 299 36.06 -27.56 1.82
CA GLU A 299 36.40 -26.82 3.04
C GLU A 299 37.63 -25.92 2.84
N SER A 300 38.64 -26.42 2.12
CA SER A 300 39.82 -25.62 1.77
C SER A 300 39.52 -24.54 0.74
N LEU A 301 38.68 -24.82 -0.26
CA LEU A 301 38.23 -23.84 -1.25
C LEU A 301 37.47 -22.70 -0.56
N LEU A 302 36.49 -23.00 0.31
CA LEU A 302 35.68 -22.00 1.00
C LEU A 302 36.52 -21.04 1.84
N GLN A 303 37.61 -21.53 2.44
CA GLN A 303 38.53 -20.73 3.24
C GLN A 303 39.62 -20.03 2.40
N SER A 304 39.80 -20.44 1.14
CA SER A 304 40.70 -19.79 0.19
C SER A 304 40.12 -18.49 -0.33
N ASN A 305 40.98 -17.65 -0.89
CA ASN A 305 40.66 -16.43 -1.60
C ASN A 305 41.46 -16.35 -2.91
N LEU A 306 41.11 -15.40 -3.77
CA LEU A 306 41.67 -15.29 -5.11
C LEU A 306 42.85 -14.32 -5.20
N GLN A 307 43.49 -13.96 -4.08
CA GLN A 307 44.54 -12.93 -4.03
C GLN A 307 45.67 -13.18 -5.04
N CYS A 308 46.16 -14.42 -5.17
CA CYS A 308 47.16 -14.77 -6.18
C CYS A 308 46.66 -14.54 -7.61
N PHE A 309 45.37 -14.80 -7.86
CA PHE A 309 44.76 -14.75 -9.19
C PHE A 309 44.44 -13.33 -9.65
N TYR A 310 44.51 -12.34 -8.77
CA TYR A 310 44.53 -10.91 -9.13
C TYR A 310 45.95 -10.37 -9.39
N ASN A 311 47.00 -11.19 -9.23
CA ASN A 311 48.39 -10.78 -9.38
C ASN A 311 49.12 -11.60 -10.46
N GLN A 312 49.43 -10.96 -11.59
CA GLN A 312 50.09 -11.62 -12.72
C GLN A 312 51.44 -12.24 -12.35
N THR A 313 52.23 -11.59 -11.48
CA THR A 313 53.51 -12.13 -11.01
C THR A 313 53.31 -13.41 -10.21
N CYS A 314 52.24 -13.49 -9.42
CA CYS A 314 51.89 -14.69 -8.67
C CYS A 314 51.49 -15.84 -9.60
N ILE A 315 50.60 -15.58 -10.57
CA ILE A 315 50.17 -16.57 -11.57
C ILE A 315 51.38 -17.08 -12.37
N ASN A 316 52.24 -16.18 -12.86
CA ASN A 316 53.46 -16.56 -13.59
C ASN A 316 54.36 -17.46 -12.74
N LYS A 317 54.42 -17.21 -11.42
CA LYS A 317 55.19 -18.03 -10.49
C LYS A 317 54.56 -19.42 -10.32
N VAL A 318 53.25 -19.51 -10.15
CA VAL A 318 52.51 -20.79 -10.09
C VAL A 318 52.73 -21.60 -11.38
N VAL A 319 52.48 -21.00 -12.54
CA VAL A 319 52.63 -21.63 -13.86
C VAL A 319 54.06 -22.12 -14.10
N SER A 320 55.09 -21.43 -13.56
CA SER A 320 56.50 -21.82 -13.72
C SER A 320 56.89 -23.15 -13.05
N TYR A 321 56.06 -23.66 -12.13
CA TYR A 321 56.30 -24.94 -11.46
C TYR A 321 55.61 -26.15 -12.14
N PHE A 322 54.85 -25.90 -13.20
CA PHE A 322 54.30 -26.93 -14.08
C PHE A 322 55.24 -27.14 -15.29
N VAL A 323 55.32 -28.38 -15.78
CA VAL A 323 56.37 -28.82 -16.72
C VAL A 323 55.98 -28.57 -18.19
N THR A 324 54.72 -28.25 -18.44
CA THR A 324 54.10 -28.23 -19.76
C THR A 324 54.62 -27.10 -20.64
N ARG A 325 54.85 -27.42 -21.92
CA ARG A 325 55.34 -26.50 -22.96
C ARG A 325 54.39 -26.59 -24.16
N PRO A 326 53.84 -25.45 -24.65
CA PRO A 326 54.06 -24.08 -24.19
C PRO A 326 53.40 -23.79 -22.84
N LEU A 327 53.99 -22.88 -22.05
CA LEU A 327 53.36 -22.39 -20.83
C LEU A 327 52.00 -21.77 -21.17
N MET A 328 51.00 -22.02 -20.34
CA MET A 328 49.67 -21.43 -20.54
C MET A 328 49.76 -19.91 -20.37
N ASN A 329 49.33 -19.17 -21.39
CA ASN A 329 49.25 -17.72 -21.32
C ASN A 329 47.97 -17.32 -20.57
N THR A 330 48.05 -17.26 -19.25
CA THR A 330 46.93 -16.89 -18.38
C THR A 330 47.06 -15.45 -17.89
N THR A 331 46.00 -14.68 -18.02
CA THR A 331 45.93 -13.31 -17.51
C THR A 331 45.29 -13.28 -16.12
N ALA A 332 45.82 -12.42 -15.25
CA ALA A 332 45.24 -12.14 -13.94
C ALA A 332 43.82 -11.57 -14.05
N LEU A 333 43.04 -11.82 -13.00
CA LEU A 333 41.77 -11.16 -12.79
C LEU A 333 41.97 -9.64 -12.68
N ASN A 334 40.98 -8.87 -13.09
CA ASN A 334 41.10 -7.42 -13.25
C ASN A 334 40.61 -6.71 -12.00
N ASN A 335 41.56 -6.26 -11.17
CA ASN A 335 41.26 -5.52 -9.94
C ASN A 335 40.71 -4.10 -10.18
N SER A 336 40.64 -3.63 -11.44
CA SER A 336 40.03 -2.35 -11.79
C SER A 336 38.54 -2.45 -12.13
N LEU A 337 37.99 -3.67 -12.29
CA LEU A 337 36.56 -3.85 -12.47
C LEU A 337 35.83 -3.65 -11.14
N PRO A 338 34.64 -3.01 -11.14
CA PRO A 338 33.78 -2.95 -9.95
C PRO A 338 33.45 -4.36 -9.46
N SER A 339 33.68 -4.61 -8.18
CA SER A 339 33.38 -5.86 -7.48
C SER A 339 32.85 -5.52 -6.10
N GLN A 340 31.87 -6.27 -5.61
CA GLN A 340 31.43 -6.15 -4.22
C GLN A 340 32.38 -6.88 -3.25
N PHE A 341 33.30 -7.70 -3.78
CA PHE A 341 34.28 -8.45 -3.01
C PHE A 341 35.69 -7.88 -3.18
N LEU A 342 36.48 -7.92 -2.11
CA LEU A 342 37.90 -7.60 -2.17
C LEU A 342 38.69 -8.81 -2.72
N PRO A 343 39.88 -8.61 -3.31
CA PRO A 343 40.71 -9.73 -3.78
C PRO A 343 41.06 -10.78 -2.72
N ASN A 344 41.08 -10.38 -1.44
CA ASN A 344 41.33 -11.25 -0.29
C ASN A 344 40.05 -11.73 0.41
N SER A 345 38.85 -11.39 -0.10
CA SER A 345 37.60 -11.99 0.34
C SER A 345 37.63 -13.49 0.11
N THR A 346 37.14 -14.24 1.09
CA THR A 346 37.09 -15.70 1.01
C THR A 346 36.10 -16.13 -0.06
N LEU A 347 36.36 -17.27 -0.71
CA LEU A 347 35.44 -17.85 -1.66
C LEU A 347 34.12 -18.26 -0.98
N LYS A 348 34.11 -18.51 0.33
CA LYS A 348 32.87 -18.64 1.09
C LYS A 348 31.99 -17.39 0.99
N GLU A 349 32.56 -16.19 1.11
CA GLU A 349 31.79 -14.94 0.98
C GLU A 349 31.22 -14.78 -0.42
N VAL A 350 32.00 -15.10 -1.45
CA VAL A 350 31.57 -15.03 -2.86
C VAL A 350 30.50 -16.08 -3.18
N ILE A 351 30.71 -17.33 -2.75
CA ILE A 351 29.78 -18.46 -2.94
C ILE A 351 28.48 -18.23 -2.15
N ASN A 352 28.55 -17.65 -0.95
CA ASN A 352 27.38 -17.28 -0.16
C ASN A 352 26.55 -16.17 -0.81
N GLN A 353 27.03 -15.53 -1.89
CA GLN A 353 26.27 -14.62 -2.75
C GLN A 353 26.02 -15.25 -4.13
N ILE A 354 25.97 -16.58 -4.20
CA ILE A 354 25.78 -17.37 -5.41
C ILE A 354 26.72 -16.99 -6.56
N MET A 355 27.94 -16.56 -6.24
CA MET A 355 28.94 -16.07 -7.20
C MET A 355 28.49 -14.85 -8.03
N VAL A 356 27.42 -14.14 -7.63
CA VAL A 356 26.90 -12.96 -8.34
C VAL A 356 27.49 -11.69 -7.73
N GLU A 357 27.92 -10.74 -8.57
CA GLU A 357 28.38 -9.40 -8.18
C GLU A 357 27.20 -8.46 -7.94
N GLN A 358 26.21 -8.52 -8.83
CA GLN A 358 25.06 -7.62 -8.79
C GLN A 358 23.85 -8.22 -9.49
N PHE A 359 22.67 -7.87 -8.98
CA PHE A 359 21.39 -8.00 -9.65
C PHE A 359 20.89 -6.59 -9.99
N VAL A 360 20.42 -6.40 -11.22
CA VAL A 360 19.95 -5.11 -11.74
C VAL A 360 18.49 -5.28 -12.18
N PRO A 361 17.52 -5.02 -11.29
CA PRO A 361 16.11 -5.07 -11.64
C PRO A 361 15.69 -3.86 -12.50
N SER A 362 14.83 -4.12 -13.47
CA SER A 362 14.19 -3.13 -14.33
C SER A 362 12.67 -3.34 -14.26
N ILE A 363 11.99 -2.42 -13.57
CA ILE A 363 10.54 -2.42 -13.39
C ILE A 363 9.92 -1.50 -14.45
N ILE A 364 8.99 -2.02 -15.23
CA ILE A 364 8.36 -1.32 -16.36
C ILE A 364 6.87 -1.13 -16.06
N TYR A 365 6.55 -0.06 -15.32
CA TYR A 365 5.17 0.25 -14.91
C TYR A 365 4.18 0.35 -16.09
N ASN A 366 4.62 0.86 -17.24
CA ASN A 366 3.78 0.91 -18.44
C ASN A 366 3.34 -0.50 -18.90
N SER A 367 4.23 -1.49 -18.84
CA SER A 367 3.88 -2.87 -19.17
C SER A 367 2.89 -3.45 -18.17
N TYR A 368 3.07 -3.16 -16.88
CA TYR A 368 2.09 -3.53 -15.84
C TYR A 368 0.71 -2.90 -16.11
N TYR A 369 0.64 -1.60 -16.37
CA TYR A 369 -0.62 -0.90 -16.63
C TYR A 369 -1.35 -1.47 -17.86
N ASN A 370 -0.60 -1.72 -18.93
CA ASN A 370 -1.15 -2.28 -20.17
C ASN A 370 -1.64 -3.72 -19.99
N ALA A 371 -0.97 -4.51 -19.14
CA ALA A 371 -1.41 -5.87 -18.79
C ALA A 371 -2.66 -5.85 -17.89
N CYS A 372 -2.73 -4.96 -16.90
CA CYS A 372 -3.92 -4.76 -16.05
C CYS A 372 -5.15 -4.37 -16.88
N GLN A 373 -4.96 -3.54 -17.92
CA GLN A 373 -5.98 -3.14 -18.90
C GLN A 373 -7.32 -2.71 -18.24
N PRO A 374 -7.38 -1.57 -17.52
CA PRO A 374 -8.60 -1.15 -16.85
C PRO A 374 -9.74 -0.90 -17.85
N THR A 375 -10.90 -1.54 -17.63
CA THR A 375 -12.07 -1.40 -18.51
C THR A 375 -12.77 -0.06 -18.32
N GLU A 376 -12.77 0.43 -17.08
CA GLU A 376 -13.30 1.72 -16.68
C GLU A 376 -12.57 2.20 -15.42
N CYS A 377 -12.62 3.51 -15.18
CA CYS A 377 -12.24 4.12 -13.92
C CYS A 377 -13.41 4.95 -13.40
N THR A 378 -13.70 4.83 -12.11
CA THR A 378 -14.69 5.64 -11.42
C THR A 378 -14.02 6.49 -10.35
N TYR A 379 -14.39 7.76 -10.24
CA TYR A 379 -14.00 8.60 -9.12
C TYR A 379 -15.19 9.41 -8.64
N THR A 380 -15.12 9.86 -7.38
CA THR A 380 -16.16 10.68 -6.79
C THR A 380 -15.64 12.03 -6.33
N TYR A 381 -16.46 13.06 -6.50
CA TYR A 381 -16.20 14.40 -5.99
C TYR A 381 -17.47 15.02 -5.40
N GLN A 382 -17.28 15.95 -4.48
CA GLN A 382 -18.39 16.67 -3.85
C GLN A 382 -18.73 17.92 -4.65
N THR A 383 -20.02 18.10 -4.94
CA THR A 383 -20.52 19.31 -5.60
C THR A 383 -21.91 19.67 -5.08
N LYS A 384 -22.39 20.88 -5.39
CA LYS A 384 -23.74 21.31 -5.03
C LYS A 384 -24.78 20.70 -5.97
N ASN A 385 -26.02 20.64 -5.50
CA ASN A 385 -27.15 20.26 -6.34
C ASN A 385 -27.28 21.19 -7.55
N SER A 386 -27.56 20.60 -8.72
CA SER A 386 -27.86 21.39 -9.91
C SER A 386 -29.19 22.13 -9.73
N ILE A 387 -29.33 23.28 -10.38
CA ILE A 387 -30.57 24.08 -10.32
C ILE A 387 -31.77 23.24 -10.77
N ILE A 388 -31.58 22.41 -11.80
CA ILE A 388 -32.63 21.51 -12.32
C ILE A 388 -33.10 20.56 -11.22
N TYR A 389 -32.16 19.92 -10.50
CA TYR A 389 -32.49 19.02 -9.40
C TYR A 389 -33.26 19.72 -8.27
N ILE A 390 -32.85 20.94 -7.89
CA ILE A 390 -33.53 21.73 -6.84
C ILE A 390 -34.97 22.02 -7.28
N VAL A 391 -35.17 22.49 -8.52
CA VAL A 391 -36.50 22.82 -9.05
C VAL A 391 -37.39 21.59 -9.15
N THR A 392 -36.89 20.46 -9.67
CA THR A 392 -37.69 19.22 -9.79
C THR A 392 -38.08 18.67 -8.43
N THR A 393 -37.20 18.78 -7.43
CA THR A 393 -37.48 18.34 -6.06
C THR A 393 -38.57 19.21 -5.41
N LEU A 394 -38.50 20.53 -5.59
CA LEU A 394 -39.53 21.45 -5.07
C LEU A 394 -40.90 21.20 -5.72
N ILE A 395 -40.96 21.01 -7.03
CA ILE A 395 -42.21 20.70 -7.75
C ILE A 395 -42.78 19.36 -7.28
N GLY A 396 -41.95 18.32 -7.15
CA GLY A 396 -42.37 16.99 -6.71
C GLY A 396 -42.95 16.96 -5.31
N LEU A 397 -42.41 17.76 -4.38
CA LEU A 397 -42.88 17.85 -2.99
C LEU A 397 -44.07 18.80 -2.81
N LEU A 398 -44.29 19.74 -3.72
CA LEU A 398 -45.33 20.76 -3.61
C LEU A 398 -46.73 20.16 -3.45
N GLY A 399 -47.05 19.13 -4.23
CA GLY A 399 -48.39 18.50 -4.21
C GLY A 399 -48.70 17.79 -2.89
N GLY A 400 -47.75 17.02 -2.36
CA GLY A 400 -47.89 16.34 -1.07
C GLY A 400 -47.99 17.34 0.09
N LEU A 401 -47.14 18.35 0.08
CA LEU A 401 -47.10 19.40 1.09
C LEU A 401 -48.42 20.19 1.15
N ILE A 402 -48.97 20.58 -0.01
CA ILE A 402 -50.27 21.26 -0.08
C ILE A 402 -51.39 20.38 0.50
N THR A 403 -51.39 19.08 0.17
CA THR A 403 -52.44 18.15 0.60
C THR A 403 -52.42 17.95 2.12
N VAL A 404 -51.24 17.71 2.69
CA VAL A 404 -51.06 17.52 4.15
C VAL A 404 -51.42 18.78 4.93
N LEU A 405 -50.95 19.95 4.47
CA LEU A 405 -51.26 21.22 5.13
C LEU A 405 -52.77 21.54 5.07
N LYS A 406 -53.44 21.23 3.94
CA LYS A 406 -54.89 21.39 3.83
C LYS A 406 -55.68 20.49 4.79
N LEU A 407 -55.16 19.30 5.09
CA LEU A 407 -55.80 18.35 6.00
C LEU A 407 -55.64 18.77 7.47
N ILE A 408 -54.45 19.24 7.86
CA ILE A 408 -54.09 19.46 9.27
C ILE A 408 -54.50 20.86 9.76
N ILE A 409 -54.41 21.90 8.92
CA ILE A 409 -54.55 23.29 9.38
C ILE A 409 -55.97 23.62 9.87
N PRO A 410 -57.06 23.33 9.13
CA PRO A 410 -58.40 23.64 9.61
C PRO A 410 -58.75 23.05 10.99
N PRO A 411 -58.52 21.74 11.27
CA PRO A 411 -58.80 21.18 12.60
C PRO A 411 -57.92 21.76 13.70
N VAL A 412 -56.63 22.03 13.44
CA VAL A 412 -55.71 22.65 14.41
C VAL A 412 -56.14 24.07 14.76
N VAL A 413 -56.52 24.89 13.78
CA VAL A 413 -56.98 26.27 14.03
C VAL A 413 -58.28 26.27 14.83
N MET A 414 -59.22 25.38 14.49
CA MET A 414 -60.45 25.21 15.27
C MET A 414 -60.17 24.79 16.71
N PHE A 415 -59.25 23.83 16.92
CA PHE A 415 -58.88 23.37 18.26
C PHE A 415 -58.22 24.48 19.11
N ILE A 416 -57.20 25.16 18.56
CA ILE A 416 -56.49 26.25 19.25
C ILE A 416 -57.44 27.40 19.59
N ARG A 417 -58.34 27.77 18.66
CA ARG A 417 -59.29 28.86 18.93
C ARG A 417 -60.37 28.46 19.93
N LYS A 418 -60.83 27.21 19.92
CA LYS A 418 -61.77 26.68 20.92
C LYS A 418 -61.18 26.67 22.33
N GLU A 419 -59.90 26.32 22.48
CA GLU A 419 -59.20 26.46 23.77
C GLU A 419 -59.02 27.93 24.17
N LYS A 420 -58.59 28.80 23.25
CA LYS A 420 -58.39 30.21 23.56
C LYS A 420 -59.68 30.93 23.96
N GLU A 421 -60.83 30.50 23.42
CA GLU A 421 -62.15 30.96 23.82
C GLU A 421 -62.56 30.40 25.21
N ARG A 422 -62.14 29.18 25.58
CA ARG A 422 -62.31 28.62 26.93
C ARG A 422 -61.41 29.27 27.99
N SER A 423 -60.23 29.75 27.59
CA SER A 423 -59.25 30.38 28.49
C SER A 423 -59.39 31.91 28.60
N ARG A 424 -60.32 32.54 27.86
CA ARG A 424 -60.62 33.97 28.06
C ARG A 424 -61.32 34.17 29.41
N PRO A 425 -60.78 34.95 30.36
CA PRO A 425 -61.50 35.27 31.58
C PRO A 425 -62.77 36.04 31.22
N ASP A 426 -63.93 35.49 31.57
CA ASP A 426 -65.24 36.13 31.40
C ASP A 426 -65.35 37.31 32.38
N ILE A 427 -64.97 38.50 31.90
CA ILE A 427 -65.07 39.77 32.64
C ILE A 427 -66.56 40.03 33.02
N GLY A 428 -67.52 39.53 32.25
CA GLY A 428 -68.95 39.66 32.50
C GLY A 428 -69.43 38.85 33.71
N LYS A 429 -68.90 37.63 33.92
CA LYS A 429 -69.16 36.85 35.14
C LYS A 429 -68.56 37.47 36.40
N ARG A 430 -67.41 38.13 36.30
CA ARG A 430 -66.81 38.86 37.44
C ARG A 430 -67.66 40.08 37.83
N TYR A 431 -68.20 40.82 36.86
CA TYR A 431 -69.07 41.96 37.14
C TYR A 431 -70.43 41.52 37.72
N ASN A 432 -71.02 40.44 37.21
CA ASN A 432 -72.28 39.90 37.75
C ASN A 432 -72.12 39.24 39.12
N ASN A 433 -70.98 38.62 39.44
CA ASN A 433 -70.69 38.18 40.81
C ASN A 433 -70.43 39.36 41.75
N PHE A 434 -69.75 40.41 41.29
CA PHE A 434 -69.55 41.63 42.10
C PHE A 434 -70.88 42.35 42.38
N LEU A 435 -71.77 42.46 41.37
CA LEU A 435 -73.14 42.97 41.54
C LEU A 435 -73.99 42.05 42.42
N ARG A 436 -73.90 40.72 42.31
CA ARG A 436 -74.62 39.79 43.21
C ARG A 436 -74.17 39.93 44.67
N VAL A 437 -72.89 40.14 44.93
CA VAL A 437 -72.39 40.40 46.29
C VAL A 437 -72.88 41.76 46.79
N LEU A 438 -72.88 42.81 45.96
CA LEU A 438 -73.43 44.13 46.28
C LEU A 438 -74.94 44.10 46.58
N TYR A 439 -75.74 43.40 45.77
CA TYR A 439 -77.18 43.24 45.99
C TYR A 439 -77.49 42.36 47.21
N ALA A 440 -76.73 41.29 47.45
CA ALA A 440 -76.87 40.46 48.66
C ALA A 440 -76.48 41.19 49.95
N SER A 441 -75.58 42.19 49.89
CA SER A 441 -75.26 43.06 51.03
C SER A 441 -76.26 44.19 51.26
N LEU A 442 -77.08 44.55 50.26
CA LEU A 442 -78.11 45.59 50.38
C LEU A 442 -79.45 45.03 50.88
N ASP A 443 -79.78 43.77 50.60
CA ASP A 443 -81.02 43.12 51.05
C ASP A 443 -80.94 42.49 52.46
N ALA A 444 -79.77 42.51 53.12
CA ALA A 444 -79.57 41.90 54.43
C ALA A 444 -79.64 42.86 55.63
N ASN A 445 -79.86 44.17 55.41
CA ASN A 445 -79.85 45.16 56.51
C ASN A 445 -81.00 46.17 56.41
N THR A 446 -82.23 45.70 56.57
CA THR A 446 -83.35 46.50 57.08
C THR A 446 -84.09 45.73 58.18
N SER A 447 -83.41 45.50 59.29
CA SER A 447 -84.03 45.56 60.62
C SER A 447 -82.92 45.68 61.68
N TYR A 448 -83.08 46.64 62.57
CA TYR A 448 -82.22 46.96 63.73
C TYR A 448 -81.03 47.89 63.51
N PHE A 449 -81.35 49.17 63.73
CA PHE A 449 -80.79 50.01 64.80
C PHE A 449 -79.32 50.46 64.75
N SER A 450 -79.23 51.78 64.91
CA SER A 450 -78.15 52.56 65.53
C SER A 450 -77.01 53.03 64.63
N ASN A 451 -77.04 54.34 64.38
CA ASN A 451 -75.91 55.20 64.13
C ASN A 451 -74.71 54.82 65.01
N ASP A 452 -73.59 54.47 64.41
CA ASP A 452 -72.33 55.21 64.53
C ASP A 452 -71.30 54.63 63.55
N ILE A 453 -70.21 55.35 63.30
CA ILE A 453 -69.06 54.94 62.45
C ILE A 453 -69.16 55.40 60.98
N LEU A 454 -69.28 56.72 60.85
CA LEU A 454 -68.37 57.48 60.00
C LEU A 454 -66.98 57.43 60.66
N ALA A 455 -65.93 57.27 59.84
CA ALA A 455 -64.50 57.28 60.21
C ALA A 455 -63.87 55.93 60.62
N LYS A 456 -63.41 55.18 59.61
CA LYS A 456 -62.07 54.54 59.53
C LYS A 456 -62.01 53.56 58.36
N TYR A 457 -61.92 54.03 57.11
CA TYR A 457 -61.39 53.22 56.00
C TYR A 457 -60.74 54.11 54.93
N PHE A 458 -59.81 54.96 55.37
CA PHE A 458 -58.60 55.26 54.60
C PHE A 458 -57.49 54.41 55.22
N ALA A 459 -57.03 53.35 54.54
CA ALA A 459 -55.65 52.84 54.56
C ALA A 459 -55.53 51.43 53.95
N ARG A 460 -54.54 51.28 53.04
CA ARG A 460 -53.81 50.03 52.65
C ARG A 460 -54.68 48.97 51.96
N VAL A 461 -54.53 48.63 50.67
CA VAL A 461 -53.35 48.20 49.87
C VAL A 461 -53.69 48.34 48.40
#